data_AF-A0A976QJ32-F1
#
_entry.id   AF-A0A976QJ32-F1
#
_cell.length_a   1.000
_cell.length_b   1.000
_cell.length_c   1.000
_cell.angle_alpha   90.00
_cell.angle_beta   90.00
_cell.angle_gamma   90.00
#
_symmetry.space_group_name_H-M   'P 1'
#
loop_
_entity.id
_entity.type
_entity.pdbx_description
1 polymer ?
#
loop_
_entity_poly.entity_id
_entity_poly.type
_entity_poly.pdbx_seq_one_letter_code
_entity_poly.pdbx_strand_id
1 'polypeptide(L)'
;MHIGPKLRGTERKEFSLSDGSQGDVYRALLLALKADPPTLSFQWNDLSRRVQSVCKAEAPQATSLSTACAQIAKMAKEMYPTQRVVDWESDPVSLLSIVDPYFLFYLRWSDKLSALAKA
;
A
#
# COMPACT_ATOMS: atom_id res chain seq x y z
N MET A 1 -10.50 11.83 -7.37
CA MET A 1 -9.33 11.86 -6.47
C MET A 1 -9.59 10.94 -5.27
N HIS A 2 -9.10 9.70 -5.30
CA HIS A 2 -9.14 8.79 -4.14
C HIS A 2 -7.98 9.13 -3.21
N ILE A 3 -8.16 10.21 -2.45
CA ILE A 3 -7.17 10.69 -1.49
C ILE A 3 -7.26 9.74 -0.27
N GLY A 4 -6.13 9.19 0.18
CA GLY A 4 -6.04 8.47 1.46
C GLY A 4 -6.44 9.36 2.65
N PRO A 5 -6.25 8.94 3.90
CA PRO A 5 -6.64 9.71 5.09
C PRO A 5 -6.21 11.18 5.04
N LYS A 6 -7.10 12.08 5.49
CA LYS A 6 -6.88 13.53 5.52
C LYS A 6 -5.64 13.86 6.35
N LEU A 7 -4.70 14.62 5.76
CA LEU A 7 -3.54 15.15 6.47
C LEU A 7 -3.95 16.42 7.23
N ARG A 8 -3.48 16.57 8.48
CA ARG A 8 -3.65 17.80 9.27
C ARG A 8 -2.69 18.88 8.76
N GLY A 9 -3.04 19.54 7.66
CA GLY A 9 -2.39 20.77 7.18
C GLY A 9 -1.03 20.62 6.48
N THR A 10 -0.45 19.42 6.40
CA THR A 10 0.77 19.15 5.62
C THR A 10 0.44 18.67 4.23
N GLU A 11 1.14 19.21 3.22
CA GLU A 11 1.09 18.68 1.86
C GLU A 11 1.58 17.24 1.84
N ARG A 12 0.91 16.42 1.02
CA ARG A 12 1.20 15.00 0.92
C ARG A 12 2.47 14.83 0.09
N LYS A 13 3.48 14.18 0.66
CA LYS A 13 4.69 13.82 -0.08
C LYS A 13 4.34 12.84 -1.19
N GLU A 14 4.67 13.19 -2.42
CA GLU A 14 4.54 12.34 -3.60
C GLU A 14 5.88 11.72 -3.98
N PHE A 15 5.82 10.57 -4.65
CA PHE A 15 6.96 9.78 -5.08
C PHE A 15 6.79 9.46 -6.57
N SER A 16 7.90 9.50 -7.31
CA SER A 16 7.96 8.99 -8.69
C SER A 16 8.06 7.46 -8.68
N LEU A 17 7.15 6.78 -9.38
CA LEU A 17 6.96 5.34 -9.28
C LEU A 17 7.41 4.60 -10.54
N SER A 18 7.71 3.31 -10.38
CA SER A 18 8.24 2.40 -11.40
C SER A 18 7.32 2.25 -12.62
N ASP A 19 6.00 2.34 -12.40
CA ASP A 19 4.98 2.31 -13.46
C ASP A 19 4.85 3.65 -14.23
N GLY A 20 5.71 4.62 -13.95
CA GLY A 20 5.72 5.94 -14.60
C GLY A 20 4.78 6.96 -13.98
N SER A 21 3.98 6.57 -12.99
CA SER A 21 3.07 7.48 -12.29
C SER A 21 3.75 8.26 -11.16
N GLN A 22 3.03 9.26 -10.64
CA GLN A 22 3.32 9.88 -9.34
C GLN A 22 2.23 9.52 -8.34
N GLY A 23 2.61 9.43 -7.07
CA GLY A 23 1.62 9.27 -6.01
C GLY A 23 2.24 9.12 -4.64
N ASP A 24 1.39 8.98 -3.64
CA ASP A 24 1.77 8.97 -2.24
C ASP A 24 2.23 7.59 -1.74
N VAL A 25 2.45 7.50 -0.43
CA VAL A 25 2.80 6.25 0.26
C VAL A 25 1.79 5.13 0.04
N TYR A 26 0.49 5.42 -0.11
CA TYR A 26 -0.52 4.39 -0.35
C TYR A 26 -0.39 3.81 -1.75
N ARG A 27 -0.14 4.66 -2.75
CA ARG A 27 0.11 4.19 -4.12
C ARG A 27 1.38 3.34 -4.19
N ALA A 28 2.48 3.81 -3.57
CA ALA A 28 3.72 3.05 -3.49
C ALA A 28 3.50 1.67 -2.82
N LEU A 29 2.77 1.64 -1.69
CA LEU A 29 2.42 0.41 -1.00
C LEU A 29 1.58 -0.53 -1.89
N LEU A 30 0.53 -0.04 -2.55
CA LEU A 30 -0.29 -0.87 -3.44
C LEU A 30 0.48 -1.43 -4.63
N LEU A 31 1.41 -0.67 -5.23
CA LEU A 31 2.30 -1.19 -6.27
C LEU A 31 3.25 -2.26 -5.74
N ALA A 32 3.77 -2.09 -4.53
CA ALA A 32 4.64 -3.07 -3.88
C ALA A 32 3.91 -4.39 -3.58
N LEU A 33 2.65 -4.32 -3.15
CA LEU A 33 1.79 -5.50 -2.95
C LEU A 33 1.41 -6.17 -4.27
N LYS A 34 1.24 -5.38 -5.35
CA LYS A 34 0.97 -5.88 -6.70
C LYS A 34 2.16 -6.63 -7.29
N ALA A 35 3.39 -6.23 -6.97
CA ALA A 35 4.63 -6.71 -7.60
C ALA A 35 4.89 -8.22 -7.41
N ASP A 36 5.63 -8.80 -8.34
CA ASP A 36 6.08 -10.20 -8.26
C ASP A 36 7.21 -10.39 -7.23
N PRO A 37 7.29 -11.57 -6.58
CA PRO A 37 6.30 -12.65 -6.62
C PRO A 37 5.03 -12.28 -5.84
N PRO A 38 3.83 -12.75 -6.22
CA PRO A 38 2.64 -12.55 -5.43
C PRO A 38 2.78 -13.25 -4.07
N THR A 39 2.44 -12.55 -2.99
CA THR A 39 2.56 -13.08 -1.62
C THR A 39 1.38 -12.56 -0.81
N LEU A 40 0.88 -13.37 0.13
CA LEU A 40 -0.23 -12.97 1.00
C LEU A 40 0.23 -12.39 2.34
N SER A 41 1.49 -12.61 2.71
CA SER A 41 2.06 -12.16 3.99
C SER A 41 3.43 -11.52 3.75
N PHE A 42 3.60 -10.30 4.25
CA PHE A 42 4.78 -9.48 4.01
C PHE A 42 5.41 -9.08 5.33
N GLN A 43 6.54 -9.72 5.65
CA GLN A 43 7.40 -9.28 6.72
C GLN A 43 7.95 -7.88 6.42
N TRP A 44 8.18 -7.07 7.44
CA TRP A 44 8.62 -5.68 7.29
C TRP A 44 9.80 -5.49 6.33
N ASN A 45 10.84 -6.32 6.45
CA ASN A 45 12.05 -6.21 5.61
C ASN A 45 11.74 -6.44 4.13
N ASP A 46 10.83 -7.37 3.81
CA ASP A 46 10.44 -7.64 2.43
C ASP A 46 9.46 -6.59 1.90
N LEU A 47 8.52 -6.14 2.73
CA LEU A 47 7.58 -5.08 2.38
C LEU A 47 8.30 -3.77 2.07
N SER A 48 9.21 -3.35 2.97
CA SER A 48 10.00 -2.13 2.79
C SER A 48 10.89 -2.20 1.55
N ARG A 49 11.55 -3.34 1.30
CA ARG A 49 12.34 -3.57 0.08
C ARG A 49 11.47 -3.47 -1.18
N ARG A 50 10.27 -4.08 -1.17
CA ARG A 50 9.34 -3.99 -2.31
C ARG A 50 8.88 -2.55 -2.55
N VAL A 51 8.55 -1.80 -1.50
CA VAL A 51 8.20 -0.38 -1.62
C VAL A 51 9.35 0.45 -2.18
N GLN A 52 10.58 0.20 -1.72
CA GLN A 52 11.76 0.85 -2.30
C GLN A 52 11.92 0.52 -3.78
N SER A 53 11.74 -0.74 -4.19
CA SER A 53 11.91 -1.17 -5.58
C SER A 53 10.90 -0.54 -6.55
N VAL A 54 9.72 -0.14 -6.07
CA VAL A 54 8.72 0.53 -6.90
C VAL A 54 8.88 2.05 -6.95
N CYS A 55 9.77 2.62 -6.14
CA CYS A 55 10.10 4.05 -6.13
C CYS A 55 11.37 4.30 -6.96
N LYS A 56 11.36 5.31 -7.84
CA LYS A 56 12.50 5.58 -8.75
C LYS A 56 13.64 6.38 -8.14
N ALA A 57 13.36 7.22 -7.14
CA ALA A 57 14.34 8.14 -6.54
C ALA A 57 14.27 8.07 -5.02
N GLU A 58 13.25 8.70 -4.44
CA GLU A 58 12.99 8.64 -3.01
C GLU A 58 11.87 7.63 -2.70
N ALA A 59 12.01 6.94 -1.58
CA ALA A 59 10.98 6.05 -1.04
C ALA A 59 10.37 6.65 0.24
N PRO A 60 9.15 6.23 0.61
CA PRO A 60 8.56 6.60 1.89
C PRO A 60 9.47 6.26 3.08
N GLN A 61 9.53 7.14 4.07
CA GLN A 61 10.23 6.86 5.33
C GLN A 61 9.54 5.70 6.07
N ALA A 62 10.31 4.93 6.85
CA ALA A 62 9.83 3.76 7.60
C ALA A 62 8.56 4.05 8.41
N THR A 63 8.54 5.14 9.18
CA THR A 63 7.39 5.55 10.00
C THR A 63 6.16 5.87 9.15
N SER A 64 6.35 6.49 7.97
CA SER A 64 5.26 6.80 7.05
C SER A 64 4.68 5.52 6.44
N LEU A 65 5.53 4.57 6.03
CA LEU A 65 5.10 3.30 5.49
C LEU A 65 4.37 2.43 6.53
N SER A 66 4.90 2.33 7.75
CA SER A 66 4.26 1.60 8.85
C SER A 66 2.89 2.21 9.19
N THR A 67 2.80 3.54 9.25
CA THR A 67 1.53 4.25 9.44
C THR A 67 0.55 3.94 8.30
N ALA A 68 1.01 3.94 7.05
CA ALA A 68 0.15 3.62 5.90
C ALA A 68 -0.40 2.18 5.97
N CYS A 69 0.41 1.20 6.41
CA CYS A 69 -0.04 -0.17 6.62
C CYS A 69 -1.17 -0.23 7.66
N ALA A 70 -0.96 0.40 8.82
CA ALA A 70 -1.97 0.49 9.88
C ALA A 70 -3.26 1.18 9.39
N GLN A 71 -3.14 2.25 8.61
CA GLN A 71 -4.30 2.97 8.07
C GLN A 71 -5.06 2.17 7.02
N ILE A 72 -4.39 1.44 6.10
CA ILE A 72 -5.09 0.57 5.14
C ILE A 72 -5.87 -0.52 5.87
N ALA A 73 -5.25 -1.21 6.84
CA ALA A 73 -5.90 -2.26 7.61
C ALA A 73 -7.12 -1.71 8.39
N LYS A 74 -6.95 -0.55 9.03
CA LYS A 74 -8.03 0.14 9.73
C LYS A 74 -9.18 0.51 8.79
N MET A 75 -8.90 1.15 7.65
CA MET A 75 -9.92 1.53 6.66
C MET A 75 -10.64 0.30 6.10
N ALA A 76 -9.93 -0.78 5.80
CA ALA A 76 -10.55 -2.02 5.33
C ALA A 76 -11.55 -2.56 6.36
N LYS A 77 -11.16 -2.59 7.64
CA LYS A 77 -12.02 -3.03 8.75
C LYS A 77 -13.22 -2.10 8.98
N GLU A 78 -13.04 -0.79 8.85
CA GLU A 78 -14.13 0.20 9.05
C GLU A 78 -15.14 0.19 7.89
N MET A 79 -14.68 0.09 6.64
CA MET A 79 -15.55 0.08 5.46
C MET A 79 -16.26 -1.27 5.29
N TYR A 80 -15.59 -2.36 5.62
CA TYR A 80 -16.09 -3.73 5.44
C TYR A 80 -15.90 -4.56 6.71
N PRO A 81 -16.63 -4.28 7.80
CA PRO A 81 -16.39 -4.90 9.11
C PRO A 81 -16.58 -6.41 9.14
N THR A 82 -17.35 -6.96 8.21
CA THR A 82 -17.56 -8.41 8.04
C THR A 82 -16.55 -9.07 7.09
N GLN A 83 -15.73 -8.29 6.38
CA GLN A 83 -14.74 -8.78 5.43
C GLN A 83 -13.33 -8.36 5.88
N ARG A 84 -12.53 -9.33 6.30
CA ARG A 84 -11.13 -9.09 6.63
C ARG A 84 -10.32 -9.17 5.34
N VAL A 85 -10.08 -8.02 4.71
CA VAL A 85 -9.39 -7.95 3.40
C VAL A 85 -7.88 -7.83 3.55
N VAL A 86 -7.43 -6.89 4.38
CA VAL A 86 -6.01 -6.64 4.71
C VAL A 86 -5.91 -6.44 6.22
N ASP A 87 -4.83 -6.95 6.80
CA ASP A 87 -4.50 -6.79 8.20
C ASP A 87 -3.06 -6.30 8.38
N TRP A 88 -2.82 -5.60 9.49
CA TRP A 88 -1.50 -5.13 9.89
C TRP A 88 -1.28 -5.43 11.36
N GLU A 89 -0.29 -6.27 11.63
CA GLU A 89 0.20 -6.52 12.97
C GLU A 89 1.45 -5.67 13.22
N SER A 90 1.33 -4.75 14.18
CA SER A 90 2.40 -3.81 14.55
C SER A 90 3.59 -4.52 15.23
N ASP A 91 4.56 -3.74 15.70
CA ASP A 91 5.65 -4.22 16.54
C ASP A 91 5.15 -5.10 17.71
N PRO A 92 5.81 -6.24 18.00
CA PRO A 92 7.07 -6.72 17.43
C PRO A 92 6.97 -7.51 16.12
N VAL A 93 5.75 -7.84 15.66
CA VAL A 93 5.57 -8.76 14.53
C VAL A 93 5.81 -8.07 13.18
N SER A 94 5.35 -6.83 13.04
CA SER A 94 5.52 -5.99 11.83
C SER A 94 5.19 -6.73 10.52
N LEU A 95 3.98 -7.27 10.46
CA LEU A 95 3.50 -8.15 9.38
C LEU A 95 2.24 -7.58 8.73
N LEU A 96 2.30 -7.35 7.41
CA LEU A 96 1.12 -7.06 6.61
C LEU A 96 0.58 -8.35 5.99
N SER A 97 -0.69 -8.65 6.21
CA SER A 97 -1.35 -9.81 5.61
C SER A 97 -2.51 -9.41 4.71
N ILE A 98 -2.49 -9.85 3.45
CA ILE A 98 -3.66 -9.87 2.58
C ILE A 98 -4.46 -11.12 2.97
N VAL A 99 -5.55 -10.92 3.70
CA VAL A 99 -6.37 -12.00 4.25
C VAL A 99 -7.34 -12.54 3.19
N ASP A 100 -7.84 -11.69 2.31
CA ASP A 100 -8.66 -12.10 1.17
C ASP A 100 -7.80 -12.22 -0.11
N PRO A 101 -7.54 -13.43 -0.63
CA PRO A 101 -6.74 -13.61 -1.84
C PRO A 101 -7.39 -12.97 -3.09
N TYR A 102 -8.70 -12.76 -3.11
CA TYR A 102 -9.37 -12.08 -4.21
C TYR A 102 -8.96 -10.60 -4.29
N PHE A 103 -8.57 -9.98 -3.18
CA PHE A 103 -8.01 -8.64 -3.19
C PHE A 103 -6.68 -8.59 -3.94
N LEU A 104 -5.77 -9.53 -3.69
CA LEU A 104 -4.50 -9.60 -4.42
C LEU A 104 -4.73 -9.92 -5.91
N PHE A 105 -5.65 -10.84 -6.21
CA PHE A 105 -6.05 -11.13 -7.59
C PHE A 105 -6.55 -9.86 -8.29
N TYR A 106 -7.49 -9.13 -7.68
CA TYR A 106 -8.04 -7.90 -8.21
C TYR A 106 -6.96 -6.82 -8.39
N LEU A 107 -6.08 -6.63 -7.40
CA LEU A 107 -5.01 -5.64 -7.46
C LEU A 107 -4.05 -5.88 -8.63
N ARG A 108 -3.77 -7.15 -8.92
CA ARG A 108 -2.87 -7.56 -10.00
C ARG A 108 -3.52 -7.49 -11.38
N TRP A 109 -4.74 -8.00 -11.51
CA TRP A 109 -5.37 -8.25 -12.79
C TRP A 109 -6.42 -7.22 -13.21
N SER A 110 -6.82 -6.32 -12.33
CA SER A 110 -7.64 -5.17 -12.72
C SER A 110 -6.78 -4.00 -13.23
N ASP A 111 -7.37 -3.19 -14.10
CA ASP A 111 -6.77 -1.93 -14.56
C ASP A 111 -6.99 -0.77 -13.57
N LYS A 112 -7.59 -1.02 -12.40
CA LYS A 112 -8.02 0.04 -11.48
C LYS A 112 -6.86 0.92 -11.03
N LEU A 113 -5.74 0.31 -10.62
CA LEU A 113 -4.57 1.05 -10.13
C LEU A 113 -3.91 1.90 -11.24
N SER A 114 -3.93 1.41 -12.49
CA SER A 114 -3.44 2.13 -13.66
C SER A 114 -4.40 3.26 -14.08
N ALA A 115 -5.71 3.03 -14.02
CA ALA A 115 -6.71 4.05 -14.30
C ALA A 115 -6.64 5.23 -13.31
N LEU A 116 -6.37 4.94 -12.03
CA LEU A 116 -6.16 5.94 -10.99
C LEU A 116 -4.84 6.72 -11.13
N ALA A 117 -3.90 6.26 -11.97
CA ALA A 117 -2.65 6.96 -12.24
C ALA A 117 -2.81 8.15 -13.19
N LYS A 118 -3.85 8.09 -14.04
CA LYS A 118 -4.10 9.04 -15.14
C LYS A 118 -5.05 10.18 -14.76
N ALA A 119 -5.54 10.20 -13.53
CA ALA A 119 -6.58 11.09 -13.02
C ALA A 119 -6.03 12.00 -11.93
#